data_AF-A0A9D2S8N3-F1
#
_entry.id   AF-A0A9D2S8N3-F1
#
_cell.length_a   1.000
_cell.length_b   1.000
_cell.length_c   1.000
_cell.angle_alpha   90.00
_cell.angle_beta   90.00
_cell.angle_gamma   90.00
#
_symmetry.space_group_name_H-M   'P 1'
#
loop_
_entity.id
_entity.type
_entity.pdbx_description
1 polymer ?
#
loop_
_entity_poly.entity_id
_entity_poly.type
_entity_poly.pdbx_seq_one_letter_code
_entity_poly.pdbx_strand_id
1 'polypeptide(L)'
;MIECTSTGAYLARGQWVPADGHAPAALAALGFDAAAAAQAKKGTIAWGILQSHNTSGDEENLKIKFDAMASHDITFVGIIQTARASGLEKFPLPYVLTNCHNSLCAVGGTINEDDHRFGLSAAKKYGGIFVPPHLAVIHQYMREMFAGCGRMILGSDSHTRYGALGTMAIG
;
A
#
# COMPACT_ATOMS: atom_id res chain seq x y z
N MET A 1 4.28 27.00 7.11
CA MET A 1 3.55 26.21 8.12
C MET A 1 2.39 25.56 7.37
N ILE A 2 2.25 24.23 7.41
CA ILE A 2 1.11 23.55 6.77
C ILE A 2 -0.03 23.57 7.79
N GLU A 3 -1.19 24.07 7.40
CA GLU A 3 -2.38 24.07 8.24
C GLU A 3 -3.17 22.78 7.98
N CYS A 4 -3.31 21.94 9.00
CA CYS A 4 -4.05 20.69 8.92
C CYS A 4 -5.48 20.92 9.43
N THR A 5 -6.48 20.47 8.68
CA THR A 5 -7.86 20.48 9.14
C THR A 5 -8.10 19.35 10.15
N SER A 6 -8.95 19.60 11.15
CA SER A 6 -9.39 18.57 12.12
C SER A 6 -10.44 17.62 11.53
N THR A 7 -11.03 17.98 10.40
CA THR A 7 -12.05 17.21 9.68
C THR A 7 -11.65 17.01 8.21
N GLY A 8 -12.37 16.14 7.51
CA GLY A 8 -12.27 16.03 6.05
C GLY A 8 -12.91 17.22 5.33
N ALA A 9 -12.97 17.16 4.00
CA ALA A 9 -13.65 18.17 3.19
C ALA A 9 -14.35 17.52 2.00
N TYR A 10 -15.46 18.13 1.58
CA TYR A 10 -16.15 17.85 0.34
C TYR A 10 -15.64 18.79 -0.76
N LEU A 11 -15.54 18.28 -1.99
CA LEU A 11 -15.38 19.12 -3.17
C LEU A 11 -16.74 19.27 -3.85
N ALA A 12 -17.38 20.43 -3.66
CA ALA A 12 -18.73 20.71 -4.14
C ALA A 12 -18.69 21.86 -5.16
N ARG A 13 -19.02 21.58 -6.43
CA ARG A 13 -18.99 22.57 -7.55
C ARG A 13 -17.67 23.37 -7.64
N GLY A 14 -16.54 22.70 -7.40
CA GLY A 14 -15.21 23.31 -7.46
C GLY A 14 -14.81 24.07 -6.18
N GLN A 15 -15.61 24.02 -5.12
CA GLN A 15 -15.33 24.65 -3.82
C GLN A 15 -15.10 23.58 -2.74
N TRP A 16 -14.16 23.85 -1.83
CA TRP A 16 -13.94 23.02 -0.66
C TRP A 16 -14.91 23.39 0.45
N VAL A 17 -15.66 22.42 0.94
CA VAL A 17 -16.57 22.56 2.08
C VAL A 17 -16.04 21.69 3.23
N PRO A 18 -15.65 22.28 4.38
CA PRO A 18 -15.22 21.51 5.55
C PRO A 18 -16.31 20.51 5.97
N ALA A 19 -15.91 19.29 6.33
CA ALA A 19 -16.82 18.26 6.83
C ALA A 19 -17.04 18.43 8.36
N ASP A 20 -17.51 19.61 8.75
CA ASP A 20 -17.84 19.96 10.14
C ASP A 20 -19.37 20.02 10.37
N GLY A 21 -19.80 20.54 11.53
CA GLY A 21 -21.22 20.67 11.85
C GLY A 21 -22.01 21.61 10.94
N HIS A 22 -21.35 22.48 10.17
CA HIS A 22 -21.98 23.40 9.22
C HIS A 22 -22.06 22.82 7.80
N ALA A 23 -21.37 21.71 7.52
CA ALA A 23 -21.35 21.06 6.22
C ALA A 23 -22.73 20.82 5.61
N PRO A 24 -23.76 20.33 6.34
CA PRO A 24 -25.07 20.06 5.74
C PRO A 24 -25.73 21.31 5.13
N ALA A 25 -25.67 22.44 5.83
CA ALA A 25 -26.25 23.70 5.35
C ALA A 25 -25.46 24.27 4.15
N ALA A 26 -24.12 24.21 4.21
CA ALA A 26 -23.26 24.66 3.12
C ALA A 26 -23.44 23.82 1.84
N LEU A 27 -23.55 22.49 1.98
CA LEU A 27 -23.81 21.58 0.86
C LEU A 27 -25.21 21.77 0.28
N ALA A 28 -26.22 21.97 1.13
CA ALA A 28 -27.59 22.26 0.69
C ALA A 28 -27.68 23.56 -0.10
N ALA A 29 -26.96 24.61 0.33
CA ALA A 29 -26.86 25.87 -0.42
C ALA A 29 -26.22 25.70 -1.81
N LEU A 30 -25.37 24.69 -1.99
CA LEU A 30 -24.78 24.31 -3.28
C LEU A 30 -25.64 23.30 -4.07
N GLY A 31 -26.82 22.95 -3.55
CA GLY A 31 -27.78 22.05 -4.18
C GLY A 31 -27.52 20.56 -3.99
N PHE A 32 -26.75 20.17 -2.97
CA PHE A 32 -26.56 18.77 -2.58
C PHE A 32 -27.44 18.43 -1.39
N ASP A 33 -28.30 17.43 -1.54
CA ASP A 33 -29.09 16.90 -0.43
C ASP A 33 -28.26 15.97 0.47
N ALA A 34 -28.85 15.55 1.59
CA ALA A 34 -28.20 14.67 2.55
C ALA A 34 -27.83 13.30 1.95
N ALA A 35 -28.61 12.79 0.98
CA ALA A 35 -28.33 11.52 0.32
C ALA A 35 -27.10 11.61 -0.59
N ALA A 36 -27.00 12.69 -1.37
CA ALA A 36 -25.85 12.99 -2.21
C ALA A 36 -24.58 13.17 -1.36
N ALA A 37 -24.67 13.89 -0.23
CA ALA A 37 -23.56 14.04 0.71
C ALA A 37 -23.12 12.68 1.30
N ALA A 38 -24.06 11.82 1.69
CA ALA A 38 -23.76 10.48 2.22
C ALA A 38 -23.09 9.55 1.20
N GLN A 39 -23.41 9.71 -0.09
CA GLN A 39 -22.81 8.92 -1.18
C GLN A 39 -21.51 9.53 -1.72
N ALA A 40 -21.11 10.74 -1.30
CA ALA A 40 -19.95 11.45 -1.85
C ALA A 40 -18.63 10.66 -1.72
N LYS A 41 -18.48 9.85 -0.66
CA LYS A 41 -17.31 8.96 -0.48
C LYS A 41 -17.08 8.06 -1.71
N LYS A 42 -18.15 7.66 -2.40
CA LYS A 42 -18.11 6.79 -3.57
C LYS A 42 -17.45 7.42 -4.80
N GLY A 43 -17.37 8.76 -4.84
CA GLY A 43 -16.69 9.50 -5.90
C GLY A 43 -15.17 9.64 -5.70
N THR A 44 -14.62 9.16 -4.58
CA THR A 44 -13.19 9.29 -4.30
C THR A 44 -12.36 8.25 -5.03
N ILE A 45 -11.11 8.59 -5.37
CA ILE A 45 -10.16 7.61 -5.93
C ILE A 45 -9.93 6.44 -4.97
N ALA A 46 -9.91 6.71 -3.67
CA ALA A 46 -9.72 5.69 -2.64
C ALA A 46 -10.86 4.66 -2.66
N TRP A 47 -12.11 5.12 -2.73
CA TRP A 47 -13.26 4.23 -2.86
C TRP A 47 -13.20 3.39 -4.14
N GLY A 48 -12.93 4.02 -5.29
CA GLY A 48 -12.83 3.32 -6.56
C GLY A 48 -11.78 2.21 -6.54
N ILE A 49 -10.58 2.50 -5.99
CA ILE A 49 -9.52 1.49 -5.86
C ILE A 49 -9.93 0.38 -4.90
N LEU A 50 -10.42 0.69 -3.69
CA LEU A 50 -10.83 -0.32 -2.71
C LEU A 50 -11.89 -1.26 -3.27
N GLN A 51 -12.93 -0.72 -3.92
CA GLN A 51 -14.01 -1.55 -4.46
C GLN A 51 -13.55 -2.40 -5.65
N SER A 52 -12.66 -1.88 -6.50
CA SER A 52 -12.08 -2.68 -7.61
C SER A 52 -11.23 -3.87 -7.15
N HIS A 53 -10.68 -3.80 -5.93
CA HIS A 53 -9.87 -4.86 -5.31
C HIS A 53 -10.66 -5.68 -4.28
N ASN A 54 -11.94 -5.35 -4.07
CA ASN A 54 -12.79 -6.04 -3.12
C ASN A 54 -13.36 -7.33 -3.73
N THR A 55 -13.19 -8.43 -3.01
CA THR A 55 -13.63 -9.77 -3.41
C THR A 55 -14.76 -10.31 -2.53
N SER A 56 -15.25 -9.55 -1.55
CA SER A 56 -16.28 -10.01 -0.61
C SER A 56 -17.70 -9.93 -1.16
N GLY A 57 -17.96 -9.03 -2.11
CA GLY A 57 -19.32 -8.66 -2.53
C GLY A 57 -20.03 -7.70 -1.55
N ASP A 58 -19.36 -7.28 -0.48
CA ASP A 58 -19.87 -6.34 0.53
C ASP A 58 -19.02 -5.06 0.51
N GLU A 59 -19.66 -3.92 0.24
CA GLU A 59 -18.98 -2.62 0.12
C GLU A 59 -18.43 -2.09 1.45
N GLU A 60 -18.91 -2.58 2.59
CA GLU A 60 -18.51 -2.16 3.93
C GLU A 60 -17.57 -3.20 4.58
N ASN A 61 -17.80 -4.49 4.36
CA ASN A 61 -16.93 -5.58 4.84
C ASN A 61 -15.98 -6.06 3.74
N LEU A 62 -14.86 -5.35 3.58
CA LEU A 62 -13.93 -5.57 2.48
C LEU A 62 -13.11 -6.86 2.62
N LYS A 63 -12.91 -7.57 1.50
CA LYS A 63 -11.87 -8.61 1.35
C LYS A 63 -10.96 -8.22 0.20
N ILE A 64 -9.82 -7.63 0.52
CA ILE A 64 -8.95 -7.00 -0.47
C ILE A 64 -7.95 -7.99 -1.06
N LYS A 65 -7.82 -7.96 -2.39
CA LYS A 65 -6.71 -8.58 -3.11
C LYS A 65 -5.73 -7.51 -3.57
N PHE A 66 -4.45 -7.67 -3.26
CA PHE A 66 -3.40 -6.75 -3.70
C PHE A 66 -2.82 -7.16 -5.06
N ASP A 67 -2.24 -6.21 -5.79
CA ASP A 67 -1.55 -6.44 -7.05
C ASP A 67 -0.12 -6.93 -6.86
N ALA A 68 0.56 -6.42 -5.83
CA ALA A 68 1.96 -6.74 -5.53
C ALA A 68 2.25 -6.57 -4.03
N MET A 69 3.26 -7.31 -3.57
CA MET A 69 3.84 -7.18 -2.23
C MET A 69 5.28 -6.73 -2.31
N ALA A 70 5.76 -6.03 -1.28
CA ALA A 70 7.16 -5.71 -1.11
C ALA A 70 7.61 -5.78 0.34
N SER A 71 8.75 -6.40 0.58
CA SER A 71 9.36 -6.46 1.90
C SER A 71 10.87 -6.33 1.80
N HIS A 72 11.48 -5.90 2.91
CA HIS A 72 12.90 -5.60 2.95
C HIS A 72 13.61 -6.40 4.04
N ASP A 73 14.84 -6.81 3.74
CA ASP A 73 15.81 -7.40 4.69
C ASP A 73 15.15 -8.35 5.71
N ILE A 74 15.17 -7.98 6.99
CA ILE A 74 14.65 -8.77 8.11
C ILE A 74 13.13 -9.03 8.06
N THR A 75 12.34 -8.13 7.44
CA THR A 75 10.87 -8.27 7.45
C THR A 75 10.40 -9.41 6.57
N PHE A 76 11.04 -9.62 5.41
CA PHE A 76 10.69 -10.77 4.57
C PHE A 76 11.06 -12.10 5.24
N VAL A 77 12.08 -12.11 6.11
CA VAL A 77 12.50 -13.34 6.81
C VAL A 77 11.36 -13.87 7.66
N GLY A 78 10.81 -13.01 8.53
CA GLY A 78 9.67 -13.38 9.38
C GLY A 78 8.44 -13.76 8.56
N ILE A 79 8.07 -12.95 7.58
CA ILE A 79 6.89 -13.19 6.72
C ILE A 79 6.99 -14.55 6.01
N ILE A 80 8.13 -14.84 5.39
CA ILE A 80 8.33 -16.07 4.62
C ILE A 80 8.43 -17.28 5.55
N GLN A 81 9.05 -17.15 6.73
CA GLN A 81 9.09 -18.22 7.72
C GLN A 81 7.67 -18.60 8.18
N THR A 82 6.84 -17.61 8.52
CA THR A 82 5.44 -17.83 8.87
C THR A 82 4.67 -18.46 7.72
N ALA A 83 4.77 -17.90 6.51
CA ALA A 83 4.09 -18.44 5.34
C ALA A 83 4.52 -19.88 5.03
N ARG A 84 5.82 -20.19 5.12
CA ARG A 84 6.36 -21.54 4.95
C ARG A 84 5.81 -22.50 6.00
N ALA A 85 5.74 -22.07 7.27
CA ALA A 85 5.15 -22.88 8.33
C ALA A 85 3.65 -23.16 8.09
N SER A 86 2.97 -22.26 7.37
CA SER A 86 1.57 -22.41 6.93
C SER A 86 1.41 -23.16 5.60
N GLY A 87 2.46 -23.78 5.05
CA GLY A 87 2.36 -24.61 3.84
C GLY A 87 2.51 -23.85 2.51
N LEU A 88 3.20 -22.70 2.49
CA LEU A 88 3.50 -21.97 1.26
C LEU A 88 4.28 -22.84 0.25
N GLU A 89 3.72 -22.99 -0.96
CA GLU A 89 4.38 -23.65 -2.10
C GLU A 89 4.90 -22.65 -3.14
N LYS A 90 4.22 -21.51 -3.31
CA LYS A 90 4.59 -20.41 -4.20
C LYS A 90 3.98 -19.10 -3.71
N PHE A 91 4.59 -17.96 -4.02
CA PHE A 91 3.96 -16.68 -3.69
C PHE A 91 2.67 -16.48 -4.53
N PRO A 92 1.55 -16.07 -3.90
CA PRO A 92 0.26 -15.97 -4.60
C PRO A 92 0.13 -14.73 -5.50
N LEU A 93 1.05 -13.78 -5.39
CA LEU A 93 1.14 -12.56 -6.19
C LEU A 93 2.60 -12.12 -6.30
N PRO A 94 2.96 -11.22 -7.25
CA PRO A 94 4.31 -10.67 -7.35
C PRO A 94 4.81 -10.16 -5.98
N TYR A 95 5.95 -10.66 -5.54
CA TYR A 95 6.54 -10.31 -4.26
C TYR A 95 7.99 -9.88 -4.46
N VAL A 96 8.27 -8.62 -4.16
CA VAL A 96 9.59 -8.00 -4.23
C VAL A 96 10.30 -8.12 -2.87
N LEU A 97 11.50 -8.68 -2.89
CA LEU A 97 12.37 -8.89 -1.74
C LEU A 97 13.62 -8.00 -1.89
N THR A 98 13.66 -6.87 -1.19
CA THR A 98 14.74 -5.89 -1.33
C THR A 98 15.73 -5.92 -0.18
N ASN A 99 17.01 -5.70 -0.46
CA ASN A 99 18.08 -5.74 0.54
C ASN A 99 18.65 -4.33 0.79
N CYS A 100 17.79 -3.40 1.20
CA CYS A 100 18.09 -1.96 1.19
C CYS A 100 18.36 -1.33 2.56
N HIS A 101 17.99 -1.98 3.67
CA HIS A 101 18.24 -1.45 5.02
C HIS A 101 19.60 -1.89 5.56
N ASN A 102 20.07 -3.08 5.17
CA ASN A 102 21.29 -3.68 5.71
C ASN A 102 22.36 -3.94 4.63
N SER A 103 22.45 -3.08 3.62
CA SER A 103 23.33 -3.33 2.46
C SER A 103 24.83 -3.31 2.79
N LEU A 104 25.28 -2.52 3.77
CA LEU A 104 26.72 -2.43 4.12
C LEU A 104 27.21 -3.61 4.97
N CYS A 105 26.30 -4.46 5.49
CA CYS A 105 26.60 -5.55 6.42
C CYS A 105 27.54 -5.18 7.61
N ALA A 106 27.69 -3.89 7.91
CA ALA A 106 28.66 -3.38 8.87
C ALA A 106 28.22 -3.57 10.33
N VAL A 107 26.90 -3.67 10.56
CA VAL A 107 26.28 -3.90 11.86
C VAL A 107 25.49 -5.20 11.78
N GLY A 108 25.80 -6.20 12.62
CA GLY A 108 25.15 -7.52 12.61
C GLY A 108 25.97 -8.66 12.02
N GLY A 109 27.17 -8.41 11.48
CA GLY A 109 28.06 -9.46 10.97
C GLY A 109 27.44 -10.27 9.83
N THR A 110 27.57 -11.59 9.87
CA THR A 110 27.04 -12.50 8.83
C THR A 110 25.51 -12.58 8.81
N ILE A 111 24.80 -12.08 9.83
CA ILE A 111 23.34 -12.19 9.94
C ILE A 111 22.65 -11.54 8.73
N ASN A 112 23.09 -10.35 8.31
CA ASN A 112 22.50 -9.68 7.16
C ASN A 112 22.78 -10.43 5.85
N GLU A 113 23.97 -11.02 5.71
CA GLU A 113 24.30 -11.83 4.55
C GLU A 113 23.45 -13.11 4.51
N ASP A 114 23.20 -13.73 5.66
CA ASP A 114 22.31 -14.88 5.79
C ASP A 114 20.85 -14.51 5.48
N ASP A 115 20.37 -13.35 5.90
CA ASP A 115 19.04 -12.84 5.54
C ASP A 115 18.92 -12.62 4.02
N HIS A 116 19.93 -12.01 3.39
CA HIS A 116 19.96 -11.80 1.94
C HIS A 116 19.99 -13.14 1.19
N ARG A 117 20.79 -14.11 1.65
CA ARG A 117 20.83 -15.47 1.10
C ARG A 117 19.52 -16.21 1.29
N PHE A 118 18.87 -16.03 2.44
CA PHE A 118 17.54 -16.56 2.70
C PHE A 118 16.53 -15.99 1.70
N GLY A 119 16.49 -14.66 1.54
CA GLY A 119 15.62 -13.98 0.58
C GLY A 119 15.85 -14.44 -0.86
N LEU A 120 17.11 -14.58 -1.30
CA LEU A 120 17.45 -15.10 -2.62
C LEU A 120 16.96 -16.55 -2.80
N SER A 121 17.15 -17.39 -1.79
CA SER A 121 16.69 -18.79 -1.83
C SER A 121 15.16 -18.87 -1.90
N ALA A 122 14.46 -17.98 -1.19
CA ALA A 122 13.01 -17.91 -1.20
C ALA A 122 12.47 -17.43 -2.54
N ALA A 123 13.06 -16.38 -3.15
CA ALA A 123 12.70 -15.93 -4.49
C ALA A 123 12.87 -17.06 -5.53
N LYS A 124 13.96 -17.83 -5.43
CA LYS A 124 14.20 -18.99 -6.30
C LYS A 124 13.20 -20.13 -6.08
N LYS A 125 12.83 -20.40 -4.83
CA LYS A 125 11.96 -21.52 -4.46
C LYS A 125 10.49 -21.24 -4.69
N TYR A 126 10.00 -20.11 -4.20
CA TYR A 126 8.56 -19.77 -4.19
C TYR A 126 8.16 -18.86 -5.35
N GLY A 127 9.12 -18.39 -6.15
CA GLY A 127 8.91 -17.47 -7.26
C GLY A 127 8.70 -16.05 -6.77
N GLY A 128 9.72 -15.18 -6.89
CA GLY A 128 9.66 -13.79 -6.49
C GLY A 128 10.77 -12.95 -7.15
N ILE A 129 10.82 -11.67 -6.81
CA ILE A 129 11.77 -10.71 -7.38
C ILE A 129 12.77 -10.35 -6.31
N PHE A 130 14.00 -10.84 -6.44
CA PHE A 130 15.09 -10.49 -5.55
C PHE A 130 15.79 -9.22 -6.06
N VAL A 131 15.84 -8.18 -5.24
CA VAL A 131 16.57 -6.93 -5.52
C VAL A 131 17.85 -6.94 -4.67
N PRO A 132 19.03 -7.17 -5.29
CA PRO A 132 20.30 -7.28 -4.57
C PRO A 132 20.62 -6.05 -3.71
N PRO A 133 21.49 -6.21 -2.69
CA PRO A 133 21.99 -5.06 -1.95
C PRO A 133 22.66 -4.05 -2.88
N HIS A 134 22.60 -2.77 -2.50
CA HIS A 134 23.11 -1.62 -3.26
C HIS A 134 22.41 -1.32 -4.61
N LEU A 135 21.41 -2.10 -5.01
CA LEU A 135 20.72 -1.86 -6.29
C LEU A 135 19.66 -0.75 -6.17
N ALA A 136 18.75 -0.85 -5.19
CA ALA A 136 17.67 0.12 -5.02
C ALA A 136 17.10 0.09 -3.60
N VAL A 137 16.57 1.24 -3.15
CA VAL A 137 15.68 1.31 -1.98
C VAL A 137 14.31 0.75 -2.37
N ILE A 138 13.67 0.00 -1.46
CA ILE A 138 12.36 -0.64 -1.68
C ILE A 138 11.34 0.27 -2.37
N HIS A 139 11.15 1.49 -1.86
CA HIS A 139 10.14 2.41 -2.39
C HIS A 139 10.52 3.00 -3.74
N GLN A 140 11.80 3.16 -4.03
CA GLN A 140 12.23 3.59 -5.36
C GLN A 140 11.90 2.48 -6.36
N TYR A 141 12.31 1.25 -6.07
CA TYR A 141 12.03 0.10 -6.92
C TYR A 141 10.53 -0.08 -7.16
N MET A 142 9.72 -0.01 -6.10
CA MET A 142 8.27 -0.16 -6.22
C MET A 142 7.63 0.97 -7.03
N ARG A 143 8.11 2.22 -6.93
CA ARG A 143 7.61 3.33 -7.76
C ARG A 143 7.94 3.15 -9.24
N GLU A 144 9.12 2.63 -9.55
CA GLU A 144 9.58 2.44 -10.93
C GLU A 144 8.97 1.20 -11.60
N MET A 145 8.72 0.14 -10.83
CA MET A 145 8.39 -1.18 -11.38
C MET A 145 6.93 -1.63 -11.15
N PHE A 146 6.26 -1.12 -10.11
CA PHE A 146 4.97 -1.65 -9.67
C PHE A 146 3.86 -0.62 -9.49
N ALA A 147 4.19 0.61 -9.11
CA ALA A 147 3.21 1.68 -8.97
C ALA A 147 2.53 1.99 -10.31
N GLY A 148 1.29 2.45 -10.22
CA GLY A 148 0.46 2.84 -11.34
C GLY A 148 -0.95 3.22 -10.90
N CYS A 149 -1.63 4.00 -11.73
CA CYS A 149 -2.99 4.44 -11.46
C CYS A 149 -3.91 3.23 -11.21
N GLY A 150 -4.69 3.30 -10.15
CA GLY A 150 -5.67 2.28 -9.81
C GLY A 150 -5.12 1.08 -9.06
N ARG A 151 -3.79 0.89 -8.99
CA ARG A 151 -3.18 -0.28 -8.36
C ARG A 151 -3.25 -0.25 -6.83
N MET A 152 -3.18 -1.43 -6.22
CA MET A 152 -3.10 -1.62 -4.78
C MET A 152 -1.88 -2.45 -4.37
N ILE A 153 -1.01 -1.88 -3.54
CA ILE A 153 0.28 -2.50 -3.16
C ILE A 153 0.39 -2.61 -1.64
N LEU A 154 0.79 -3.79 -1.17
CA LEU A 154 1.07 -4.04 0.24
C LEU A 154 2.59 -4.05 0.47
N GLY A 155 3.06 -3.33 1.47
CA GLY A 155 4.46 -3.34 1.88
C GLY A 155 4.59 -3.68 3.36
N SER A 156 5.75 -4.16 3.79
CA SER A 156 6.05 -4.34 5.22
C SER A 156 6.84 -3.16 5.82
N ASP A 157 6.74 -1.99 5.20
CA ASP A 157 7.41 -0.75 5.63
C ASP A 157 6.38 0.39 5.74
N SER A 158 6.52 1.21 6.79
CA SER A 158 5.59 2.30 7.12
C SER A 158 5.52 3.43 6.08
N HIS A 159 6.52 3.53 5.20
CA HIS A 159 6.58 4.51 4.11
C HIS A 159 6.08 3.94 2.78
N THR A 160 5.37 2.81 2.81
CA THR A 160 4.66 2.27 1.64
C THR A 160 3.49 3.19 1.26
N ARG A 161 3.81 4.30 0.57
CA ARG A 161 2.88 5.37 0.20
C ARG A 161 3.19 5.85 -1.22
N TYR A 162 2.40 5.41 -2.19
CA TYR A 162 2.59 5.72 -3.63
C TYR A 162 1.39 6.49 -4.21
N GLY A 163 0.62 7.17 -3.36
CA GLY A 163 -0.59 7.90 -3.77
C GLY A 163 -0.34 8.99 -4.81
N ALA A 164 0.86 9.58 -4.84
CA ALA A 164 1.25 10.54 -5.88
C ALA A 164 1.23 9.96 -7.30
N LEU A 165 1.30 8.63 -7.43
CA LEU A 165 1.23 7.90 -8.70
C LEU A 165 -0.16 7.25 -8.93
N GLY A 166 -1.17 7.67 -8.15
CA GLY A 166 -2.53 7.11 -8.23
C GLY A 166 -2.64 5.67 -7.73
N THR A 167 -1.68 5.21 -6.92
CA THR A 167 -1.64 3.87 -6.33
C THR A 167 -2.05 3.92 -4.87
N MET A 168 -2.95 3.02 -4.46
CA MET A 168 -3.22 2.78 -3.04
C MET A 168 -2.15 1.84 -2.49
N ALA A 169 -1.11 2.41 -1.89
CA ALA A 169 -0.05 1.64 -1.24
C ALA A 169 -0.20 1.74 0.28
N ILE A 170 -0.07 0.61 0.97
CA ILE A 170 -0.28 0.49 2.42
C ILE A 170 0.86 -0.33 3.03
N GLY A 171 1.40 0.16 4.14
CA GLY A 171 2.42 -0.52 4.97
C GLY A 171 1.81 -1.28 6.13
#